data_AF-A0A2D7APD6-F1
#
_entry.id   AF-A0A2D7APD6-F1
#
_cell.length_a   1.000
_cell.length_b   1.000
_cell.length_c   1.000
_cell.angle_alpha   90.00
_cell.angle_beta   90.00
_cell.angle_gamma   90.00
#
_symmetry.space_group_name_H-M   'P 1'
#
loop_
_entity.id
_entity.type
_entity.pdbx_description
1 polymer ?
#
loop_
_entity_poly.entity_id
_entity_poly.type
_entity_poly.pdbx_seq_one_letter_code
_entity_poly.pdbx_strand_id
1 'polypeptide(L)' 'MKKNHSNIKKLSDYIMNFAFLYSSFICFTTAAEKWDNQKFLAVIILICGSFSFIAIFRSQIAKLVYKIRKGKGYE' A
#
# COMPACT_ATOMS: atom_id res chain seq x y z
N MET A 1 29.27 -11.06 -6.87
CA MET A 1 28.15 -11.49 -5.99
C MET A 1 27.17 -10.36 -5.57
N LYS A 2 27.03 -9.23 -6.30
CA LYS A 2 26.25 -8.05 -5.83
C LYS A 2 24.75 -8.00 -6.19
N LYS A 3 24.26 -8.91 -7.05
CA LYS A 3 22.90 -8.83 -7.63
C LYS A 3 21.79 -9.35 -6.71
N ASN A 4 22.08 -10.35 -5.87
CA ASN A 4 21.06 -11.08 -5.10
C ASN A 4 20.51 -10.30 -3.89
N HIS A 5 21.34 -9.49 -3.23
CA HIS A 5 20.92 -8.65 -2.10
C HIS A 5 19.83 -7.63 -2.48
N SER A 6 19.82 -7.17 -3.74
CA SER A 6 18.82 -6.22 -4.25
C SER A 6 17.43 -6.85 -4.46
N ASN A 7 17.36 -8.16 -4.73
CA ASN A 7 16.09 -8.86 -4.92
C ASN A 7 15.44 -9.23 -3.58
N ILE A 8 16.26 -9.58 -2.57
CA ILE A 8 15.77 -9.85 -1.20
C ILE A 8 15.20 -8.56 -0.58
N LYS A 9 15.85 -7.41 -0.76
CA LYS A 9 15.29 -6.11 -0.32
C LYS A 9 13.95 -5.79 -0.98
N LYS A 10 13.81 -6.03 -2.29
CA LYS A 10 12.54 -5.82 -3.02
C LYS A 10 11.43 -6.74 -2.53
N LEU A 11 11.75 -7.99 -2.20
CA LEU A 11 10.81 -8.93 -1.58
C LEU A 11 10.39 -8.47 -0.19
N SER A 12 11.35 -8.02 0.62
CA SER A 12 11.07 -7.46 1.96
C SER A 12 10.18 -6.22 1.90
N ASP A 13 10.46 -5.26 1.01
CA ASP A 13 9.60 -4.08 0.77
C ASP A 13 8.19 -4.49 0.30
N TYR A 14 8.09 -5.54 -0.51
CA TYR A 14 6.81 -6.05 -0.99
C TYR A 14 5.99 -6.69 0.14
N ILE A 15 6.62 -7.51 0.97
CA ILE A 15 5.97 -8.14 2.15
C ILE A 15 5.51 -7.06 3.14
N MET A 16 6.34 -6.05 3.40
CA MET A 16 5.98 -4.93 4.26
C MET A 16 4.77 -4.15 3.70
N ASN A 17 4.75 -3.90 2.39
CA ASN A 17 3.59 -3.31 1.72
C ASN A 17 2.33 -4.18 1.86
N PHE A 18 2.47 -5.51 1.74
CA PHE A 18 1.35 -6.43 1.88
C PHE A 18 0.78 -6.45 3.30
N ALA A 19 1.66 -6.45 4.31
CA ALA A 19 1.27 -6.35 5.71
C ALA A 19 0.51 -5.04 6.00
N PHE A 20 0.98 -3.93 5.46
CA PHE A 20 0.36 -2.62 5.65
C PHE A 20 -0.98 -2.48 4.91
N LEU A 21 -1.10 -3.11 3.73
CA LEU A 21 -2.38 -3.30 3.03
C LEU A 21 -3.38 -4.08 3.89
N TYR A 22 -2.93 -5.17 4.50
CA TYR A 22 -3.75 -5.99 5.39
C TYR A 22 -4.20 -5.21 6.63
N SER A 23 -3.30 -4.46 7.27
CA SER A 23 -3.65 -3.56 8.38
C SER A 23 -4.66 -2.49 7.97
N SER A 24 -4.54 -1.95 6.75
CA SER A 24 -5.50 -0.99 6.21
C SER A 24 -6.89 -1.63 6.02
N PHE A 25 -6.93 -2.87 5.53
CA PHE A 25 -8.17 -3.64 5.39
C PHE A 25 -8.85 -3.87 6.73
N ILE A 26 -8.09 -4.28 7.75
CA ILE A 26 -8.62 -4.42 9.12
C ILE A 26 -9.19 -3.10 9.63
N CYS A 27 -8.50 -1.98 9.40
CA CYS A 27 -9.02 -0.66 9.78
C CYS A 27 -10.34 -0.34 9.09
N PHE A 28 -10.50 -0.68 7.80
CA PHE A 28 -11.78 -0.52 7.10
C PHE A 28 -12.89 -1.36 7.73
N THR A 29 -12.62 -2.63 8.06
CA THR A 29 -13.60 -3.52 8.70
C THR A 29 -13.98 -2.98 10.08
N THR A 30 -13.00 -2.58 10.90
CA THR A 30 -13.23 -1.99 12.21
C THR A 30 -13.98 -0.65 12.14
N ALA A 31 -13.72 0.17 11.11
CA ALA A 31 -14.47 1.40 10.87
C ALA A 31 -15.93 1.10 10.52
N ALA A 32 -16.19 0.07 9.70
CA ALA A 32 -17.54 -0.36 9.38
C ALA A 32 -18.27 -0.89 10.63
N GLU A 33 -17.59 -1.67 11.47
CA GLU A 33 -18.14 -2.18 12.74
C GLU A 33 -18.46 -1.05 13.73
N LYS A 34 -17.58 -0.05 13.83
CA LYS A 34 -17.77 1.12 14.72
C LYS A 34 -18.67 2.20 14.13
N TRP A 35 -19.15 2.06 12.90
CA TRP A 35 -19.98 3.06 12.23
C TRP A 35 -21.28 3.34 12.97
N ASP A 36 -21.88 2.31 13.57
CA ASP A 36 -23.15 2.41 14.28
C ASP A 36 -23.01 3.13 15.63
N ASN A 37 -22.01 2.74 16.43
CA ASN A 37 -21.81 3.26 17.78
C ASN A 37 -20.96 4.54 17.87
N GLN A 38 -19.94 4.70 17.02
CA GLN A 38 -18.94 5.78 17.13
C GLN A 38 -18.52 6.33 15.76
N LYS A 39 -19.47 7.02 15.10
CA LYS A 39 -19.32 7.63 13.76
C LYS A 39 -18.05 8.47 13.59
N PHE A 40 -17.70 9.30 14.57
CA PHE A 40 -16.51 10.17 14.48
C PHE A 40 -15.22 9.34 14.48
N LEU A 41 -15.15 8.32 15.33
CA LEU A 41 -14.00 7.41 15.41
C LEU A 41 -13.89 6.57 14.12
N ALA A 42 -15.03 6.10 13.60
CA ALA A 42 -15.10 5.35 12.35
C ALA A 42 -14.53 6.16 11.18
N VAL A 43 -14.91 7.44 11.03
CA VAL A 43 -14.39 8.32 9.96
C VAL A 43 -12.87 8.52 10.07
N ILE A 44 -12.34 8.72 11.28
CA ILE A 44 -10.89 8.86 11.49
C ILE A 44 -10.14 7.58 11.08
N ILE A 45 -10.64 6.41 11.49
CA ILE A 45 -10.05 5.11 11.14
C ILE A 45 -10.11 4.87 9.64
N LEU A 46 -11.21 5.27 8.99
CA LEU A 46 -11.41 5.14 7.55
C LEU A 46 -10.43 6.04 6.77
N ILE A 47 -10.23 7.28 7.21
CA ILE A 47 -9.22 8.19 6.63
C ILE A 47 -7.80 7.64 6.85
N CYS A 48 -7.51 7.10 8.03
CA CYS A 48 -6.21 6.50 8.35
C CYS A 48 -5.88 5.29 7.46
N GLY A 49 -6.84 4.38 7.28
CA GLY A 49 -6.71 3.22 6.38
C GLY A 49 -6.57 3.65 4.91
N SER A 50 -7.32 4.68 4.49
CA SER A 50 -7.26 5.23 3.13
C SER A 50 -5.90 5.85 2.82
N PHE A 51 -5.36 6.67 3.73
CA PHE A 51 -4.01 7.26 3.60
C PHE A 51 -2.93 6.18 3.50
N SER A 52 -3.06 5.15 4.32
CA SER A 52 -2.16 4.00 4.32
C SER A 52 -2.16 3.29 2.96
N PHE A 53 -3.36 3.04 2.41
CA PHE A 53 -3.52 2.46 1.08
C PHE A 53 -2.90 3.34 -0.03
N ILE A 54 -3.13 4.65 0.00
CA ILE A 54 -2.63 5.61 -1.00
C ILE A 54 -1.09 5.65 -1.00
N ALA A 55 -0.45 5.60 0.17
CA ALA A 55 1.00 5.60 0.28
C ALA A 55 1.64 4.39 -0.43
N ILE A 56 1.03 3.21 -0.28
CA ILE A 56 1.45 1.99 -0.95
C ILE A 56 1.20 2.06 -2.44
N PHE A 57 0.02 2.55 -2.81
CA PHE A 57 -0.36 2.71 -4.20
C PHE A 57 0.63 3.63 -4.93
N ARG A 58 1.09 4.73 -4.32
CA ARG A 58 2.09 5.63 -4.94
C ARG A 58 3.40 4.92 -5.31
N SER A 59 3.90 4.05 -4.44
CA SER A 59 5.13 3.28 -4.69
C SER A 59 4.94 2.23 -5.79
N GLN A 60 3.78 1.57 -5.81
CA GLN A 60 3.41 0.59 -6.83
C GLN A 60 3.17 1.26 -8.20
N ILE A 61 2.46 2.39 -8.22
CA ILE A 61 2.21 3.20 -9.43
C ILE A 61 3.52 3.69 -10.02
N ALA A 62 4.48 4.18 -9.22
CA ALA A 62 5.77 4.62 -9.74
C ALA A 62 6.52 3.48 -10.46
N LYS A 63 6.51 2.27 -9.89
CA LYS A 63 7.10 1.07 -10.53
C LYS A 63 6.33 0.67 -11.79
N LEU A 64 5.00 0.70 -11.75
CA LEU A 64 4.14 0.38 -12.88
C LEU A 64 4.33 1.38 -14.03
N VAL A 65 4.28 2.68 -13.74
CA VAL A 65 4.51 3.77 -14.70
C VAL A 65 5.92 3.66 -15.28
N TYR A 66 6.95 3.42 -14.47
CA TYR A 66 8.31 3.23 -14.98
C TYR A 66 8.41 2.00 -15.90
N LYS A 67 7.73 0.88 -15.56
CA LYS A 67 7.67 -0.32 -16.39
C LYS A 67 6.93 -0.07 -17.71
N ILE A 68 5.82 0.67 -17.68
CA ILE A 68 5.05 1.06 -18.86
C ILE A 68 5.86 2.02 -19.75
N ARG A 69 6.57 3.00 -19.16
CA ARG A 69 7.38 3.98 -19.88
C ARG A 69 8.60 3.32 -20.53
N LYS A 70 9.24 2.36 -19.86
CA LYS A 70 10.35 1.56 -20.40
C LYS A 70 9.91 0.56 -21.48
N GLY A 71 8.68 0.06 -21.40
CA GLY A 71 8.07 -0.77 -22.45
C GLY A 71 7.72 0.01 -23.72
N LYS A 72 7.71 1.35 -23.69
CA LYS A 72 7.44 2.22 -24.85
C LYS A 72 8.68 2.69 -25.62
N GLY A 73 9.85 2.09 -25.41
CA GLY A 73 10.99 2.24 -26.33
C GLY A 73 11.40 3.69 -26.62
N TYR A 74 11.51 4.53 -25.59
CA TYR A 74 12.37 5.70 -25.70
C TYR A 74 13.73 5.28 -25.15
N GLU A 75 14.73 5.27 -26.05
CA GLU A 75 16.16 5.13 -25.77
C GLU A 75 16.62 5.99 -24.57
#